data_AF-A0A429HQ45-F1
#
_entry.id   AF-A0A429HQ45-F1
#
_cell.length_a   1.000
_cell.length_b   1.000
_cell.length_c   1.000
_cell.angle_alpha   90.00
_cell.angle_beta   90.00
_cell.angle_gamma   90.00
#
_symmetry.space_group_name_H-M   'P 1'
#
loop_
_entity.id
_entity.type
_entity.pdbx_description
1 polymer ?
#
loop_
_entity_poly.entity_id
_entity_poly.type
_entity_poly.pdbx_seq_one_letter_code
_entity_poly.pdbx_strand_id
1 'polypeptide(L)'
;MTAFLPRALAAVALIALPAAPDRPARCAPWAEGTVRAGLFLEYDGYGRACTYQDGGGWVWRLSPRPARAPAETHAALALSTGDYADVRLRVRGRTVHQLRRPTPNPWEVAWV
;
A
#
# COMPACT_ATOMS: atom_id res chain seq x y z
N MET A 1 -59.28 15.36 -44.50
CA MET A 1 -58.35 16.29 -43.81
C MET A 1 -58.16 15.78 -42.39
N THR A 2 -57.12 14.99 -42.15
CA THR A 2 -56.82 14.37 -40.85
C THR A 2 -55.39 14.75 -40.51
N ALA A 3 -55.22 15.70 -39.60
CA ALA A 3 -53.92 16.19 -39.16
C ALA A 3 -53.40 15.32 -37.99
N PHE A 4 -52.25 14.70 -38.19
CA PHE A 4 -51.49 13.95 -37.19
C PHE A 4 -50.72 14.93 -36.28
N LEU A 5 -50.88 14.81 -34.97
CA LEU A 5 -50.02 15.45 -33.96
C LEU A 5 -48.77 14.59 -33.74
N PRO A 6 -47.53 15.10 -33.84
CA PRO A 6 -46.36 14.31 -33.47
C PRO A 6 -46.15 14.35 -31.95
N ARG A 7 -45.96 13.15 -31.38
CA ARG A 7 -45.60 12.92 -29.98
C ARG A 7 -44.23 13.56 -29.68
N ALA A 8 -44.17 14.43 -28.67
CA ALA A 8 -42.92 14.94 -28.14
C ALA A 8 -42.13 13.82 -27.44
N LEU A 9 -40.92 13.56 -27.91
CA LEU A 9 -39.95 12.68 -27.26
C LEU A 9 -39.27 13.43 -26.12
N ALA A 10 -39.48 13.00 -24.87
CA ALA A 10 -38.71 13.47 -23.73
C ALA A 10 -37.36 12.75 -23.69
N ALA A 11 -36.26 13.48 -23.92
CA ALA A 11 -34.91 12.97 -23.76
C ALA A 11 -34.52 13.00 -22.27
N VAL A 12 -34.23 11.84 -21.68
CA VAL A 12 -33.68 11.74 -20.32
C VAL A 12 -32.17 11.98 -20.40
N ALA A 13 -31.71 13.09 -19.86
CA ALA A 13 -30.28 13.35 -19.70
C ALA A 13 -29.75 12.52 -18.52
N LEU A 14 -28.93 11.51 -18.79
CA LEU A 14 -28.12 10.85 -17.76
C LEU A 14 -27.01 11.82 -17.32
N ILE A 15 -27.17 12.41 -16.15
CA ILE A 15 -26.12 13.20 -15.49
C ILE A 15 -25.10 12.18 -14.95
N ALA A 16 -23.94 12.09 -15.60
CA ALA A 16 -22.81 11.33 -15.08
C ALA A 16 -22.28 12.04 -13.82
N LEU A 17 -22.49 11.43 -12.65
CA LEU A 17 -21.87 11.92 -11.42
C LEU A 17 -20.35 11.81 -11.52
N PRO A 18 -19.58 12.80 -11.04
CA PRO A 18 -18.14 12.66 -10.93
C PRO A 18 -17.80 11.50 -10.00
N ALA A 19 -16.84 10.68 -10.40
CA ALA A 19 -16.32 9.59 -9.58
C ALA A 19 -15.93 10.15 -8.20
N ALA A 20 -16.38 9.48 -7.14
CA ALA A 20 -16.00 9.85 -5.78
C ALA A 20 -14.48 9.86 -5.64
N PRO A 21 -13.89 10.76 -4.82
CA PRO A 21 -12.45 10.78 -4.59
C PRO A 21 -12.01 9.41 -4.06
N ASP A 22 -10.89 8.92 -4.61
CA ASP A 22 -10.24 7.67 -4.19
C ASP A 22 -10.07 7.69 -2.67
N ARG A 23 -10.80 6.83 -1.96
CA ARG A 23 -10.52 6.57 -0.56
C ARG A 23 -9.08 6.06 -0.49
N PRO A 24 -8.26 6.48 0.49
CA PRO A 24 -6.92 5.91 0.64
C PRO A 24 -7.07 4.39 0.66
N ALA A 25 -6.37 3.72 -0.26
CA ALA A 25 -6.50 2.29 -0.43
C ALA A 25 -6.34 1.63 0.94
N ARG A 26 -7.37 0.88 1.35
CA ARG A 26 -7.38 0.23 2.66
C ARG A 26 -6.15 -0.65 2.74
N CYS A 27 -5.28 -0.41 3.72
CA CYS A 27 -4.10 -1.24 3.91
C CYS A 27 -4.57 -2.65 4.31
N ALA A 28 -4.46 -3.59 3.38
CA ALA A 28 -4.87 -4.97 3.56
C ALA A 28 -3.84 -5.69 4.45
N PRO A 29 -4.23 -6.28 5.58
CA PRO A 29 -3.30 -6.96 6.47
C PRO A 29 -2.46 -8.02 5.75
N TRP A 30 -1.18 -8.07 6.08
CA TRP A 30 -0.23 -9.05 5.57
C TRP A 30 0.36 -9.82 6.75
N ALA A 31 0.08 -11.12 6.80
CA ALA A 31 0.52 -12.00 7.87
C ALA A 31 1.91 -12.59 7.58
N GLU A 32 2.70 -12.80 8.63
CA GLU A 32 3.97 -13.54 8.56
C GLU A 32 3.74 -14.93 7.96
N GLY A 33 4.74 -15.44 7.25
CA GLY A 33 4.64 -16.74 6.57
C GLY A 33 3.75 -16.74 5.32
N THR A 34 3.27 -15.58 4.87
CA THR A 34 2.41 -15.49 3.68
C THR A 34 3.00 -14.60 2.58
N VAL A 35 2.67 -14.93 1.33
CA VAL A 35 3.02 -14.11 0.17
C VAL A 35 1.91 -13.10 -0.12
N ARG A 36 2.27 -11.82 -0.26
CA ARG A 36 1.38 -10.77 -0.75
C ARG A 36 2.11 -9.88 -1.74
N ALA A 37 1.45 -9.59 -2.85
CA ALA A 37 1.99 -8.72 -3.90
C ALA A 37 3.36 -9.15 -4.45
N GLY A 38 3.72 -10.44 -4.35
CA GLY A 38 4.98 -10.98 -4.87
C GLY A 38 6.15 -10.99 -3.89
N LEU A 39 5.95 -10.54 -2.64
CA LEU A 39 6.92 -10.70 -1.56
C LEU A 39 6.38 -11.65 -0.48
N PHE A 40 7.27 -12.38 0.17
CA PHE A 40 7.03 -13.21 1.34
C PHE A 40 7.37 -12.43 2.61
N LEU A 41 6.48 -12.40 3.61
CA LEU A 41 6.78 -11.75 4.89
C LEU A 41 7.41 -12.76 5.83
N GLU A 42 8.73 -12.65 6.01
CA GLU A 42 9.47 -13.48 6.97
C GLU A 42 9.10 -13.07 8.40
N TYR A 43 9.08 -11.77 8.67
CA TYR A 43 8.93 -11.23 10.02
C TYR A 43 8.44 -9.79 9.99
N ASP A 44 7.49 -9.42 10.84
CA ASP A 44 6.88 -8.10 10.88
C ASP A 44 7.45 -7.16 11.97
N GLY A 45 8.43 -7.65 12.74
CA GLY A 45 9.05 -6.89 13.83
C GLY A 45 8.20 -6.81 15.09
N TYR A 46 7.41 -7.84 15.40
CA TYR A 46 6.37 -7.85 16.45
C TYR A 46 5.31 -6.75 16.26
N GLY A 47 5.16 -6.29 15.04
CA GLY A 47 4.42 -5.11 14.65
C GLY A 47 3.22 -5.47 13.79
N ARG A 48 3.12 -4.78 12.65
CA ARG A 48 2.15 -5.08 11.61
C ARG A 48 2.77 -4.83 10.24
N ALA A 49 2.36 -5.63 9.28
CA ALA A 49 2.58 -5.38 7.87
C ALA A 49 1.24 -5.32 7.14
N CYS A 50 1.19 -4.55 6.06
CA CYS A 50 0.04 -4.52 5.16
C CYS A 50 0.44 -4.09 3.75
N THR A 51 -0.41 -4.39 2.78
CA THR A 51 -0.22 -4.00 1.38
C THR A 51 -1.41 -3.21 0.86
N TYR A 52 -1.17 -2.34 -0.11
CA TYR A 52 -2.23 -1.61 -0.81
C TYR A 52 -1.76 -1.20 -2.22
N GLN A 53 -2.71 -0.76 -3.04
CA GLN A 53 -2.45 -0.22 -4.38
C GLN A 53 -2.30 1.30 -4.31
N ASP A 54 -1.29 1.84 -4.99
CA ASP A 54 -1.08 3.28 -5.16
C ASP A 54 -0.42 3.55 -6.52
N GLY A 55 -0.97 4.47 -7.31
CA GLY A 55 -0.43 4.83 -8.62
C GLY A 55 -0.24 3.65 -9.60
N GLY A 56 -1.06 2.60 -9.49
CA GLY A 56 -0.97 1.38 -10.32
C GLY A 56 0.10 0.37 -9.88
N GLY A 57 0.76 0.60 -8.74
CA GLY A 57 1.74 -0.31 -8.16
C GLY A 57 1.37 -0.79 -6.76
N TRP A 58 1.96 -1.92 -6.35
CA TRP A 58 1.88 -2.39 -4.98
C TRP A 58 2.77 -1.56 -4.06
N VAL A 59 2.23 -1.20 -2.90
CA VAL A 59 2.97 -0.64 -1.77
C VAL A 59 2.93 -1.62 -0.62
N TRP A 60 4.09 -1.94 -0.08
CA TRP A 60 4.25 -2.69 1.17
C TRP A 60 4.54 -1.71 2.30
N ARG A 61 3.68 -1.70 3.31
CA ARG A 61 3.87 -0.92 4.53
C ARG A 61 4.30 -1.85 5.64
N LEU A 62 5.51 -1.63 6.12
CA LEU A 62 6.07 -2.31 7.26
C LEU A 62 6.03 -1.37 8.46
N SER A 63 5.56 -1.86 9.61
CA SER A 63 5.41 -1.06 10.83
C SER A 63 5.76 -1.93 12.05
N PRO A 64 7.06 -2.16 12.28
CA PRO A 64 7.54 -2.95 13.42
C PRO A 64 7.16 -2.28 14.75
N ARG A 65 7.28 -3.04 15.84
CA ARG A 65 6.99 -2.51 17.17
C ARG A 65 8.02 -1.45 17.57
N PRO A 66 7.61 -0.31 18.17
CA PRO A 66 8.56 0.65 18.71
C PRO A 66 9.47 0.01 19.77
N ALA A 67 10.77 0.26 19.67
CA ALA A 67 11.72 -0.09 20.73
C ALA A 67 11.47 0.78 21.96
N ARG A 68 11.50 0.18 23.16
CA ARG A 68 11.28 0.87 24.44
C ARG A 68 12.56 1.04 25.24
N ALA A 69 13.62 0.30 24.89
CA ALA A 69 14.93 0.42 25.50
C ALA A 69 16.04 0.65 24.45
N PRO A 70 17.22 1.19 24.85
CA PRO A 70 18.35 1.38 23.94
C PRO A 70 18.84 0.08 23.28
N ALA A 71 18.82 -1.04 24.00
CA ALA A 71 19.28 -2.33 23.53
C ALA A 71 18.27 -3.08 22.64
N GLU A 72 17.04 -2.59 22.51
CA GLU A 72 16.00 -3.23 21.69
C GLU A 72 16.06 -2.67 20.27
N THR A 73 15.97 -3.52 19.26
CA THR A 73 15.71 -3.11 17.87
C THR A 73 14.71 -4.09 17.26
N HIS A 74 13.67 -3.57 16.63
CA HIS A 74 12.71 -4.36 15.88
C HIS A 74 12.72 -3.90 14.42
N ALA A 75 12.90 -4.84 13.50
CA ALA A 75 12.82 -4.62 12.06
C ALA A 75 11.79 -5.59 11.47
N ALA A 76 11.25 -5.23 10.32
CA ALA A 76 10.42 -6.12 9.52
C ALA A 76 11.20 -6.54 8.27
N LEU A 77 11.04 -7.80 7.86
CA LEU A 77 11.77 -8.39 6.74
C LEU A 77 10.78 -9.04 5.77
N ALA A 78 10.86 -8.61 4.51
CA ALA A 78 10.17 -9.22 3.39
C ALA A 78 11.19 -9.74 2.38
N LEU A 79 10.94 -10.91 1.83
CA LEU A 79 11.81 -11.61 0.90
C LEU A 79 11.16 -11.71 -0.48
N SER A 80 11.99 -11.75 -1.52
CA SER A 80 11.51 -12.20 -2.82
C SER A 80 11.13 -13.67 -2.77
N THR A 81 10.16 -14.08 -3.58
CA THR A 81 9.77 -15.50 -3.70
C THR A 81 10.54 -16.25 -4.78
N GLY A 82 11.43 -15.57 -5.49
CA GLY A 82 12.27 -16.14 -6.54
C GLY A 82 13.75 -15.88 -6.26
N ASP A 83 14.58 -16.67 -6.91
CA ASP A 83 16.03 -16.53 -6.94
C ASP A 83 16.44 -15.70 -8.16
N TYR A 84 17.37 -14.78 -7.95
CA TYR A 84 17.83 -13.86 -8.99
C TYR A 84 19.36 -13.77 -9.01
N ALA A 85 19.93 -13.67 -10.21
CA ALA A 85 21.34 -13.37 -10.44
C ALA A 85 21.47 -12.20 -11.43
N ASP A 86 22.57 -11.45 -11.36
CA ASP A 86 22.89 -10.34 -12.27
C ASP A 86 21.77 -9.29 -12.45
N VAL A 87 21.22 -8.81 -11.34
CA VAL A 87 20.06 -7.91 -11.34
C VAL A 87 20.38 -6.45 -11.11
N ARG A 88 19.49 -5.60 -11.63
CA ARG A 88 19.37 -4.19 -11.25
C ARG A 88 18.05 -3.99 -10.50
N LEU A 89 18.15 -3.69 -9.21
CA LEU A 89 17.00 -3.37 -8.37
C LEU A 89 16.72 -1.87 -8.36
N ARG A 90 15.45 -1.49 -8.48
CA ARG A 90 15.00 -0.10 -8.31
C ARG A 90 13.85 -0.09 -7.31
N VAL A 91 14.09 0.50 -6.15
CA VAL A 91 13.10 0.57 -5.06
C VAL A 91 12.85 2.01 -4.68
N ARG A 92 11.60 2.33 -4.33
CA ARG A 92 11.22 3.62 -3.74
C ARG A 92 10.84 3.41 -2.29
N GLY A 93 11.72 3.81 -1.38
CA GLY A 93 11.44 3.81 0.06
C GLY A 93 10.92 5.16 0.54
N ARG A 94 10.02 5.15 1.52
CA ARG A 94 9.61 6.35 2.28
C ARG A 94 9.42 5.98 3.74
N THR A 95 10.14 6.65 4.64
CA THR A 95 9.85 6.60 6.07
C THR A 95 8.59 7.42 6.36
N VAL A 96 7.53 6.76 6.81
CA VAL A 96 6.26 7.42 7.17
C VAL A 96 6.32 7.96 8.60
N HIS A 97 6.90 7.18 9.52
CA HIS A 97 7.04 7.56 10.93
C HIS A 97 8.32 6.96 11.50
N GLN A 98 9.10 7.78 12.23
CA GLN A 98 10.25 7.32 13.00
C GLN A 98 9.79 6.93 14.41
N LEU A 99 10.00 5.66 14.77
CA LEU A 99 9.43 5.02 15.96
C LEU A 99 10.25 5.30 17.22
N ARG A 100 11.59 5.31 17.12
CA ARG A 100 12.47 5.67 18.25
C ARG A 100 12.54 7.18 18.40
N ARG A 101 12.43 7.66 19.65
CA ARG A 101 12.53 9.07 20.02
C ARG A 101 13.30 9.23 21.35
N PRO A 102 13.89 10.40 21.61
CA PRO A 102 14.06 11.52 20.68
C PRO A 102 15.16 11.26 19.63
N THR A 103 16.08 10.35 19.93
CA THR A 103 17.29 10.10 19.13
C THR A 103 17.20 8.70 18.50
N PRO A 104 16.71 8.58 17.25
CA PRO A 104 16.71 7.30 16.55
C PRO A 104 18.14 6.84 16.27
N ASN A 105 18.35 5.52 16.18
CA ASN A 105 19.63 5.01 15.70
C ASN A 105 19.77 5.32 14.19
N PRO A 106 20.98 5.61 13.68
CA PRO A 106 21.16 5.96 12.27
C PRO A 106 20.81 4.81 11.31
N TRP A 107 20.84 3.57 11.79
CA TRP A 107 20.44 2.40 11.01
C TRP A 107 18.94 2.14 11.00
N GLU A 108 18.12 2.83 11.82
CA GLU A 108 16.65 2.64 11.85
C GLU A 108 15.97 3.32 10.64
N VAL A 109 16.25 2.79 9.45
CA VAL A 109 15.81 3.24 8.13
C VAL A 109 15.38 2.03 7.27
N ALA A 110 14.82 2.27 6.08
CA ALA A 110 14.52 1.19 5.14
C ALA A 110 15.80 0.63 4.51
N TRP A 111 15.86 -0.69 4.35
CA TRP A 111 16.95 -1.42 3.69
C TRP A 111 16.41 -2.22 2.50
N VAL A 112 17.26 -2.43 1.50
CA VAL A 112 17.04 -3.25 0.30
C VAL A 112 18.31 -4.01 0.01
#